data_AF-A0A950JJF6-F1
#
_entry.id   AF-A0A950JJF6-F1
#
_cell.length_a   1.000
_cell.length_b   1.000
_cell.length_c   1.000
_cell.angle_alpha   90.00
_cell.angle_beta   90.00
_cell.angle_gamma   90.00
#
_symmetry.space_group_name_H-M   'P 1'
#
loop_
_entity.id
_entity.type
_entity.pdbx_description
1 polymer ?
#
loop_
_entity_poly.entity_id
_entity_poly.type
_entity_poly.pdbx_seq_one_letter_code
_entity_poly.pdbx_strand_id
1 'polypeptide(L)'
;MAEAIAFVLRNLPVFLFVAALIFAWLSRSGAPVADRLLNWILLLPIGVSGIWAAVFHLLFPEVAAADIGWEPSPFQFEVGMADLALG
;
A
#
# COMPACT_ATOMS: atom_id res chain seq x y z
N MET A 1 21.88 -2.95 7.73
CA MET A 1 20.57 -3.52 8.15
C MET A 1 19.47 -2.46 8.12
N ALA A 2 19.61 -1.35 8.85
CA ALA A 2 18.59 -0.28 8.90
C ALA A 2 18.23 0.30 7.51
N GLU A 3 19.23 0.57 6.66
CA GLU A 3 18.98 1.10 5.31
C GLU A 3 18.15 0.14 4.43
N ALA A 4 18.41 -1.16 4.53
CA ALA A 4 17.65 -2.16 3.78
C ALA A 4 16.19 -2.21 4.24
N ILE A 5 15.96 -2.13 5.56
CA ILE A 5 14.60 -2.07 6.12
C ILE A 5 13.90 -0.79 5.63
N ALA A 6 14.56 0.37 5.74
CA ALA A 6 14.00 1.65 5.28
C ALA A 6 13.66 1.63 3.78
N PHE A 7 14.52 1.04 2.96
CA PHE A 7 14.27 0.87 1.53
C PHE A 7 13.02 0.01 1.27
N VAL A 8 12.86 -1.10 2.01
CA VAL A 8 11.68 -1.96 1.89
C VAL A 8 10.41 -1.23 2.31
N LEU A 9 10.42 -0.54 3.45
CA LEU A 9 9.24 0.14 3.97
C LEU A 9 8.78 1.31 3.09
N ARG A 10 9.72 2.13 2.58
CA ARG A 10 9.39 3.24 1.68
C ARG A 10 8.83 2.78 0.33
N ASN A 11 9.25 1.61 -0.14
CA ASN A 11 8.84 1.06 -1.43
C ASN A 11 7.83 -0.09 -1.29
N LEU A 12 7.22 -0.25 -0.10
CA LEU A 12 6.29 -1.35 0.18
C LEU A 12 5.16 -1.44 -0.86
N PRO A 13 4.50 -0.35 -1.29
CA PRO A 13 3.44 -0.43 -2.31
C PRO A 13 3.93 -1.02 -3.65
N VAL A 14 5.17 -0.73 -4.05
CA VAL A 14 5.77 -1.29 -5.28
C VAL A 14 6.01 -2.79 -5.13
N PHE A 15 6.53 -3.23 -3.98
CA PHE A 15 6.73 -4.65 -3.72
C PHE A 15 5.40 -5.41 -3.67
N LEU A 16 4.36 -4.82 -3.07
CA LEU A 16 3.01 -5.41 -3.03
C LEU A 16 2.38 -5.49 -4.42
N PHE A 17 2.60 -4.49 -5.28
CA PHE A 17 2.16 -4.52 -6.67
C PHE A 17 2.85 -5.64 -7.45
N VAL A 18 4.18 -5.76 -7.37
CA VAL A 18 4.93 -6.84 -8.02
C VAL A 18 4.49 -8.21 -7.49
N ALA A 19 4.30 -8.33 -6.18
CA ALA A 19 3.81 -9.56 -5.56
C ALA A 19 2.41 -9.95 -6.06
N ALA A 20 1.50 -8.97 -6.23
CA ALA A 20 0.17 -9.22 -6.80
C ALA A 20 0.24 -9.81 -8.20
N LEU A 21 1.11 -9.28 -9.08
CA LEU A 21 1.31 -9.82 -10.42
C LEU A 21 1.86 -11.24 -10.40
N ILE A 22 2.84 -11.49 -9.52
CA ILE A 22 3.43 -12.83 -9.34
C ILE A 22 2.37 -13.82 -8.85
N PHE A 23 1.59 -13.48 -7.83
CA PHE A 23 0.57 -14.39 -7.29
C PHE A 23 -0.61 -14.60 -8.24
N ALA A 24 -1.03 -13.59 -8.99
CA ALA A 24 -2.05 -13.75 -10.03
C ALA A 24 -1.59 -14.71 -11.14
N TRP A 25 -0.31 -14.66 -11.50
CA TRP A 25 0.30 -15.55 -12.48
C TRP A 25 0.49 -16.98 -11.96
N LEU A 26 0.98 -17.13 -10.72
CA LEU A 26 1.24 -18.43 -10.10
C LEU A 26 -0.04 -19.13 -9.60
N SER A 27 -1.12 -18.38 -9.39
CA SER A 27 -2.41 -18.93 -8.98
C SER A 27 -2.94 -19.93 -9.99
N ARG A 28 -3.06 -21.19 -9.54
CA ARG A 28 -3.62 -22.30 -10.33
C ARG A 28 -5.12 -22.49 -10.10
N SER A 29 -5.87 -21.41 -9.94
CA SER A 29 -7.32 -21.51 -9.91
C SER A 29 -7.88 -21.68 -11.33
N GLY A 30 -9.01 -22.37 -11.46
CA GLY A 30 -9.75 -22.43 -12.73
C GLY A 30 -10.43 -21.11 -13.12
N ALA A 31 -10.26 -20.05 -12.32
CA ALA A 31 -10.86 -18.74 -12.57
C ALA A 31 -10.19 -18.03 -13.76
N PRO A 32 -10.92 -17.16 -14.50
CA PRO A 32 -10.34 -16.29 -15.52
C PRO A 32 -9.13 -15.49 -15.02
N VAL A 33 -8.17 -15.20 -15.92
CA VAL A 33 -6.97 -14.42 -15.60
C VAL A 33 -7.33 -13.04 -15.03
N ALA A 34 -8.35 -12.39 -15.60
CA ALA A 34 -8.84 -11.09 -15.16
C ALA A 34 -9.27 -11.11 -13.69
N ASP A 35 -10.03 -12.14 -13.27
CA ASP A 35 -10.50 -12.27 -11.89
C ASP A 35 -9.35 -12.49 -10.92
N ARG A 36 -8.35 -13.31 -11.30
CA ARG A 36 -7.16 -13.52 -10.47
C ARG A 36 -6.35 -12.24 -10.30
N LEU A 37 -6.15 -11.48 -11.39
CA LEU A 37 -5.47 -10.20 -11.35
C LEU A 37 -6.22 -9.21 -10.48
N LEU A 38 -7.54 -9.07 -10.70
CA LEU A 38 -8.39 -8.17 -9.93
C LEU A 38 -8.31 -8.48 -8.42
N ASN A 39 -8.46 -9.75 -8.04
CA ASN A 39 -8.40 -10.15 -6.63
C ASN A 39 -7.05 -9.80 -5.97
N TRP A 40 -5.93 -10.09 -6.64
CA TRP A 40 -4.62 -9.80 -6.06
C TRP A 40 -4.27 -8.31 -6.07
N ILE A 41 -4.73 -7.54 -7.05
CA ILE A 41 -4.57 -6.09 -7.09
C ILE A 41 -5.41 -5.42 -6.00
N LEU A 42 -6.68 -5.83 -5.83
CA LEU A 42 -7.53 -5.29 -4.76
C LEU A 42 -6.95 -5.61 -3.38
N LEU A 43 -6.40 -6.82 -3.20
CA LEU A 43 -5.86 -7.22 -1.90
C LEU A 43 -4.53 -6.52 -1.55
N LEU A 44 -3.52 -6.60 -2.42
CA LEU A 44 -2.16 -6.22 -2.03
C LEU A 44 -1.85 -4.74 -2.30
N PRO A 45 -1.76 -4.26 -3.56
CA PRO A 45 -1.40 -2.87 -3.82
C PRO A 45 -2.50 -1.87 -3.45
N ILE A 46 -3.77 -2.28 -3.32
CA ILE A 46 -4.86 -1.41 -2.85
C ILE A 46 -5.11 -1.63 -1.36
N GLY A 47 -5.57 -2.81 -0.95
CA GLY A 47 -5.93 -3.11 0.45
C GLY A 47 -4.77 -2.91 1.44
N VAL A 48 -3.74 -3.74 1.34
CA VAL A 48 -2.60 -3.71 2.27
C VAL A 48 -1.83 -2.37 2.20
N SER A 49 -1.63 -1.80 1.01
CA SER A 49 -1.01 -0.48 0.89
C SER A 49 -1.86 0.63 1.50
N GLY A 50 -3.20 0.57 1.37
CA GLY A 50 -4.13 1.52 1.97
C GLY A 50 -4.06 1.47 3.49
N ILE A 51 -4.13 0.28 4.09
CA ILE A 51 -3.94 0.12 5.54
C ILE A 51 -2.56 0.65 5.98
N TRP A 52 -1.51 0.34 5.22
CA TRP A 52 -0.17 0.86 5.49
C TRP A 52 -0.14 2.39 5.49
N ALA A 53 -0.66 3.02 4.44
CA ALA A 53 -0.73 4.48 4.32
C ALA A 53 -1.57 5.10 5.45
N ALA A 54 -2.74 4.52 5.76
CA ALA A 54 -3.60 4.95 6.85
C ALA A 54 -2.87 4.96 8.20
N VAL A 55 -2.10 3.90 8.51
CA VAL A 55 -1.32 3.84 9.75
C VAL A 55 -0.35 5.02 9.85
N PHE A 56 0.35 5.38 8.77
CA PHE A 56 1.28 6.51 8.79
C PHE A 56 0.57 7.85 8.82
N HIS A 57 -0.44 8.06 7.98
CA HIS A 57 -1.19 9.30 7.93
C HIS A 57 -1.96 9.60 9.23
N LEU A 58 -2.43 8.58 9.95
CA LEU A 58 -3.19 8.74 11.20
C LEU A 58 -2.30 8.77 12.45
N LEU A 59 -1.26 7.94 12.52
CA LEU A 59 -0.44 7.79 13.74
C LEU A 59 0.89 8.54 13.68
N PHE A 60 1.41 8.80 12.47
CA PHE A 60 2.71 9.45 12.24
C PHE A 60 2.64 10.51 11.11
N PRO A 61 1.70 11.47 11.17
CA PRO A 61 1.39 12.37 10.06
C PRO A 61 2.59 13.23 9.61
N GLU A 62 3.49 13.61 10.52
CA GLU A 62 4.69 14.39 10.18
C GLU A 62 5.69 13.55 9.37
N VAL A 63 5.79 12.25 9.68
CA VAL A 63 6.65 11.32 8.94
C VAL A 63 6.07 11.10 7.54
N ALA A 64 4.76 10.86 7.46
CA ALA A 64 4.07 10.67 6.18
C ALA A 64 4.22 11.91 5.28
N ALA A 65 3.94 13.10 5.81
CA ALA A 65 4.06 14.36 5.10
C ALA A 65 5.48 14.61 4.59
N ALA A 66 6.49 14.42 5.45
CA ALA A 66 7.89 14.62 5.07
C ALA A 66 8.37 13.64 3.98
N ASP A 67 7.93 12.38 4.01
CA ASP A 67 8.36 11.36 3.03
C ASP A 67 7.82 11.67 1.62
N ILE A 68 6.60 12.23 1.52
CA ILE A 68 5.98 12.64 0.25
C ILE A 68 6.23 14.10 -0.14
N GLY A 69 6.95 14.86 0.69
CA GLY A 69 7.29 16.27 0.43
C GLY A 69 6.13 17.25 0.63
N TRP A 70 5.16 16.91 1.47
CA TRP A 70 4.06 17.79 1.86
C TRP A 70 4.37 18.51 3.18
N GLU A 71 3.78 19.69 3.35
CA GLU A 71 3.75 20.35 4.66
C GLU A 71 2.82 19.59 5.62
N PRO A 72 3.24 19.36 6.89
CA PRO A 72 2.38 18.76 7.90
C PRO A 72 1.12 19.61 8.12
N SER A 73 -0.07 19.00 8.01
CA SER A 73 -1.34 19.71 8.17
C SER A 73 -2.48 18.74 8.55
N PRO A 74 -3.65 19.26 9.00
CA PRO A 74 -4.81 18.42 9.31
C PRO A 74 -5.30 17.55 8.13
N PHE A 75 -4.92 17.90 6.89
CA PHE A 75 -5.26 17.13 5.70
C PHE A 75 -4.74 15.68 5.75
N GLN A 76 -3.65 15.44 6.50
CA GLN A 76 -3.13 14.09 6.72
C GLN A 76 -4.18 13.15 7.35
N PHE A 77 -5.04 13.67 8.23
CA PHE A 77 -6.11 12.89 8.82
C PHE A 77 -7.19 12.50 7.78
N GLU A 78 -7.56 13.44 6.90
CA GLU A 78 -8.53 13.17 5.82
C GLU A 78 -8.02 12.09 4.86
N VAL A 79 -6.74 12.20 4.46
CA VAL A 79 -6.07 11.19 3.62
C VAL A 79 -6.01 9.85 4.35
N GLY A 80 -5.59 9.83 5.62
CA GLY A 80 -5.52 8.59 6.40
C GLY A 80 -6.87 7.90 6.58
N MET A 81 -7.97 8.65 6.71
CA MET A 81 -9.32 8.09 6.72
C MET A 81 -9.76 7.55 5.36
N ALA A 82 -9.37 8.21 4.27
CA ALA A 82 -9.63 7.72 2.91
C ALA A 82 -8.84 6.44 2.62
N ASP A 83 -7.57 6.38 3.01
CA ASP A 83 -6.71 5.20 2.90
C ASP A 83 -7.27 4.04 3.70
N LEU A 84 -7.77 4.28 4.92
CA LEU A 84 -8.40 3.27 5.77
C LEU A 84 -9.72 2.75 5.19
N ALA A 85 -10.46 3.58 4.45
CA ALA A 85 -11.71 3.17 3.83
C ALA A 85 -11.51 2.29 2.59
N LEU A 86 -10.40 2.49 1.87
CA LEU A 86 -10.01 1.68 0.71
C LEU A 86 -9.25 0.41 1.10
N GLY A 87 -8.50 0.48 2.20
CA GLY A 87 -7.65 -0.57 2.76
C GLY A 87 -8.42 -1.68 3.47
#